data_AF-V4A0B4-F1
#
_entry.id   AF-V4A0B4-F1
#
_cell.length_a   1.000
_cell.length_b   1.000
_cell.length_c   1.000
_cell.angle_alpha   90.00
_cell.angle_beta   90.00
_cell.angle_gamma   90.00
#
_symmetry.space_group_name_H-M   'P 1'
#
loop_
_entity.id
_entity.type
_entity.pdbx_description
1 polymer ?
#
loop_
_entity_poly.entity_id
_entity_poly.type
_entity_poly.pdbx_seq_one_letter_code
_entity_poly.pdbx_strand_id
1 'polypeptide(L)' 'ILTYISIQGLSPIYLSDLIETKKGLCTRSTTRKDLVVPKTLRAYPGDRAFSVAAPVLWNNLPKHVLRHTYLLVNTRIWRL' A
#
# COMPACT_ATOMS: atom_id res chain seq x y z
N ILE A 1 -4.15 2.82 -7.28
CA ILE A 1 -5.38 1.99 -7.19
C ILE A 1 -5.04 0.55 -6.83
N LEU A 2 -4.19 -0.16 -7.59
CA LEU A 2 -3.82 -1.57 -7.30
C LEU A 2 -3.26 -1.79 -5.88
N THR A 3 -2.39 -0.89 -5.42
CA THR A 3 -1.81 -0.94 -4.06
C THR A 3 -2.87 -0.83 -2.98
N TYR A 4 -3.84 0.06 -3.18
CA TYR A 4 -4.93 0.31 -2.26
C TYR A 4 -5.89 -0.87 -2.14
N ILE A 5 -6.23 -1.53 -3.25
CA ILE A 5 -7.08 -2.75 -3.22
C ILE A 5 -6.35 -3.92 -2.56
N SER A 6 -5.04 -4.06 -2.76
CA SER A 6 -4.23 -5.08 -2.10
C SER A 6 -4.14 -4.86 -0.59
N ILE A 7 -3.94 -3.61 -0.13
CA ILE A 7 -3.94 -3.28 1.31
C ILE A 7 -5.30 -3.57 1.97
N GLN A 8 -6.40 -3.45 1.23
CA GLN A 8 -7.75 -3.77 1.73
C GLN A 8 -8.09 -5.27 1.68
N GLY A 9 -7.24 -6.10 1.07
CA GLY A 9 -7.57 -7.52 0.85
C GLY A 9 -8.64 -7.77 -0.22
N LEU A 10 -8.93 -6.79 -1.07
CA LEU A 10 -9.85 -6.92 -2.22
C LEU A 10 -9.13 -7.41 -3.49
N SER A 11 -7.82 -7.55 -3.41
CA SER A 11 -6.97 -8.01 -4.51
C SER A 11 -6.79 -9.53 -4.45
N PRO A 12 -6.55 -10.21 -5.58
CA PRO A 12 -6.14 -11.61 -5.59
C PRO A 12 -4.99 -11.89 -4.61
N ILE A 13 -5.03 -13.07 -3.98
CA ILE A 13 -4.12 -13.44 -2.87
C ILE A 13 -2.65 -13.19 -3.22
N TYR A 14 -2.24 -13.47 -4.45
CA TYR A 14 -0.86 -13.30 -4.90
C TYR A 14 -0.40 -11.85 -4.87
N LEU A 15 -1.27 -10.87 -5.17
CA LEU A 15 -0.90 -9.44 -5.07
C LEU A 15 -0.87 -8.94 -3.63
N SER A 16 -1.74 -9.49 -2.79
CA SER A 16 -1.82 -9.14 -1.38
C SER A 16 -0.59 -9.62 -0.63
N ASP A 17 -0.10 -10.83 -0.95
CA ASP A 17 1.10 -11.42 -0.36
C ASP A 17 2.40 -10.70 -0.75
N LEU A 18 2.40 -10.01 -1.90
CA LEU A 18 3.54 -9.20 -2.36
C LEU A 18 3.72 -7.90 -1.55
N ILE A 19 2.78 -7.50 -0.71
CA ILE A 19 2.80 -6.23 0.03
C ILE A 19 2.90 -6.49 1.53
N GLU A 20 3.95 -5.96 2.16
CA GLU A 20 4.12 -6.03 3.60
C GLU A 20 3.90 -4.67 4.25
N THR A 21 3.03 -4.61 5.26
CA THR A 21 2.81 -3.39 6.06
C THR A 21 3.89 -3.25 7.11
N LYS A 22 4.48 -2.06 7.24
CA LYS A 22 5.51 -1.81 8.26
C LYS A 22 4.91 -1.93 9.66
N LYS A 23 5.38 -2.91 10.45
CA LYS A 23 5.06 -3.02 11.88
C LYS A 23 5.82 -1.94 12.64
N GLY A 24 5.24 -0.74 12.74
CA GLY A 24 5.74 0.34 13.58
C GLY A 24 5.22 0.24 15.01
N LEU A 25 6.02 0.66 15.99
CA LEU A 25 5.54 0.95 17.34
C LEU A 25 4.48 2.06 17.25
N CYS A 26 3.29 1.83 17.83
CA CYS A 26 2.19 2.80 17.86
C CYS A 26 2.56 4.04 18.69
N THR A 27 3.32 4.96 18.10
CA THR A 27 3.54 6.29 18.67
C THR A 27 2.47 7.25 18.15
N ARG A 28 2.19 8.31 18.92
CA ARG A 28 1.14 9.31 18.60
C ARG A 28 1.35 10.01 17.24
N SER A 29 2.55 9.96 16.67
CA SER A 29 2.91 10.44 15.33
C SER A 29 2.82 9.36 14.23
N THR A 30 2.74 8.08 14.60
CA THR A 30 2.61 6.92 13.70
C THR A 30 1.13 6.67 13.37
N THR A 31 0.50 7.66 12.74
CA THR A 31 -0.82 7.47 12.09
C THR A 31 -0.66 7.01 10.64
N ARG A 32 0.58 6.83 10.19
CA ARG A 32 0.92 6.56 8.80
C ARG A 32 1.03 5.05 8.59
N LYS A 33 0.20 4.50 7.70
CA LYS A 33 0.25 3.10 7.28
C LYS A 33 1.29 2.93 6.17
N ASP A 34 2.56 3.07 6.52
CA ASP A 34 3.65 2.91 5.54
C ASP A 34 3.87 1.42 5.22
N LEU A 35 4.24 1.16 3.97
CA LEU A 35 4.59 -0.18 3.50
C LEU A 35 6.10 -0.40 3.54
N VAL A 36 6.52 -1.66 3.69
CA VAL A 36 7.92 -2.05 3.59
C VAL A 36 8.34 -2.01 2.12
N VAL A 37 9.44 -1.32 1.83
CA VAL A 37 10.06 -1.34 0.49
C VAL A 37 11.17 -2.39 0.51
N PRO A 38 11.06 -3.49 -0.25
CA PRO A 38 12.12 -4.49 -0.31
C PRO A 38 13.35 -3.94 -1.02
N LYS A 39 14.53 -4.34 -0.55
CA LYS A 39 15.80 -3.96 -1.19
C LYS A 39 16.02 -4.83 -2.42
N THR A 40 16.28 -4.22 -3.56
CA THR A 40 16.61 -4.90 -4.80
C THR A 40 18.13 -4.93 -4.98
N LEU A 41 18.65 -6.02 -5.56
CA LEU A 41 20.08 -6.14 -5.88
C LEU A 41 20.43 -5.56 -7.26
N ARG A 42 19.43 -5.30 -8.11
CA ARG A 42 19.59 -4.80 -9.49
C ARG A 42 18.66 -3.63 -9.74
N ALA A 43 19.26 -2.48 -10.07
CA ALA A 43 18.60 -1.16 -10.14
C ALA A 43 17.55 -0.96 -11.25
N TYR A 44 17.27 -1.95 -12.11
CA TYR A 44 16.44 -1.70 -13.31
C TYR A 44 15.25 -2.65 -13.51
N PRO A 45 15.38 -3.99 -13.38
CA PRO A 45 14.21 -4.87 -13.46
C PRO A 45 13.50 -5.01 -12.11
N GLY A 46 14.26 -5.12 -11.02
CA GLY A 46 13.73 -5.36 -9.69
C GLY A 46 12.90 -4.19 -9.16
N ASP A 47 13.35 -2.97 -9.42
CA ASP A 47 12.69 -1.75 -8.90
C ASP A 47 11.32 -1.48 -9.54
N ARG A 48 11.07 -2.03 -10.72
CA ARG A 48 9.79 -1.96 -11.42
C ARG A 48 8.82 -3.06 -11.00
N ALA A 49 9.26 -4.04 -10.21
CA ALA A 49 8.37 -5.08 -9.70
C ALA A 49 7.28 -4.45 -8.84
N PHE A 50 6.08 -5.03 -8.88
CA PHE A 50 4.95 -4.55 -8.08
C PHE A 50 5.31 -4.48 -6.59
N SER A 51 6.01 -5.50 -6.06
CA SER A 51 6.46 -5.55 -4.66
C SER A 51 7.39 -4.40 -4.25
N VAL A 52 8.03 -3.70 -5.19
CA VAL A 52 8.91 -2.55 -4.91
C VAL A 52 8.22 -1.23 -5.27
N ALA A 53 7.67 -1.13 -6.49
CA ALA A 53 7.04 0.08 -6.97
C ALA A 53 5.78 0.45 -6.17
N ALA A 54 5.00 -0.54 -5.72
CA ALA A 54 3.81 -0.33 -4.90
C ALA A 54 4.10 0.37 -3.57
N PRO A 55 4.98 -0.14 -2.69
CA PRO A 55 5.28 0.50 -1.42
C PRO A 55 6.00 1.85 -1.60
N VAL A 56 6.86 2.00 -2.62
CA VAL A 56 7.51 3.29 -2.92
C VAL A 56 6.46 4.36 -3.25
N LEU A 57 5.55 4.07 -4.18
CA LEU A 57 4.50 5.01 -4.57
C LEU A 57 3.57 5.31 -3.39
N TRP A 58 3.19 4.28 -2.64
CA TRP A 58 2.30 4.44 -1.49
C TRP A 58 2.91 5.33 -0.40
N ASN A 59 4.18 5.11 -0.08
CA ASN A 59 4.89 5.88 0.94
C ASN A 59 5.13 7.33 0.51
N ASN A 60 5.25 7.59 -0.80
CA ASN A 60 5.40 8.95 -1.35
C ASN A 60 4.10 9.78 -1.37
N LEU A 61 2.94 9.18 -1.09
CA LEU A 61 1.67 9.91 -1.12
C LEU A 61 1.55 10.92 0.04
N PRO A 62 0.94 12.09 -0.19
CA PRO A 62 0.58 13.01 0.89
C PRO A 62 -0.45 12.38 1.85
N LYS A 63 -0.32 12.67 3.15
CA LYS A 63 -1.20 12.12 4.21
C LYS A 63 -2.69 12.42 3.98
N HIS A 64 -3.02 13.55 3.38
CA HIS A 64 -4.41 13.94 3.12
C HIS A 64 -5.09 13.07 2.05
N VAL A 65 -4.33 12.60 1.04
CA VAL A 65 -4.85 11.72 -0.02
C VAL A 65 -5.13 10.32 0.51
N LEU A 66 -4.22 9.80 1.35
CA LEU A 66 -4.41 8.53 2.04
C LEU A 66 -5.63 8.54 2.96
N ARG A 67 -5.98 9.72 3.51
CA ARG A 67 -7.21 9.86 4.28
C ARG A 67 -8.47 9.89 3.40
N HIS A 68 -8.45 10.60 2.28
CA HIS A 68 -9.68 10.74 1.49
C HIS A 68 -10.07 9.45 0.75
N THR A 69 -9.10 8.62 0.39
CA THR A 69 -9.31 7.36 -0.35
C THR A 69 -10.09 6.31 0.44
N TYR A 70 -10.00 6.28 1.78
CA TYR A 70 -10.79 5.35 2.60
C TYR A 70 -12.29 5.64 2.61
N LEU A 71 -12.71 6.90 2.38
CA LEU A 71 -14.12 7.28 2.41
C LEU A 71 -14.86 6.88 1.14
N LEU A 72 -14.18 6.93 -0.01
CA LEU A 72 -14.82 6.76 -1.32
C LEU A 72 -15.07 5.29 -1.67
N VAL A 73 -14.22 4.37 -1.23
CA VAL A 73 -14.43 2.93 -1.47
C VAL A 73 -15.35 2.27 -0.45
N ASN A 74 -15.42 2.82 0.78
CA ASN A 74 -16.36 2.33 1.80
C ASN A 74 -17.81 2.81 1.57
N THR A 75 -18.06 3.74 0.65
CA THR A 75 -19.40 4.34 0.50
C THR A 75 -20.19 3.83 -0.69
N ARG A 76 -19.59 3.22 -1.72
CA ARG A 76 -20.35 2.79 -2.90
C ARG A 76 -19.69 1.61 -3.61
N ILE A 77 -20.46 0.52 -3.78
CA ILE A 77 -20.42 -0.46 -4.90
C ILE A 77 -20.18 -1.96 -4.57
N TRP A 78 -19.91 -2.39 -3.34
CA TRP A 78 -19.78 -3.85 -3.04
C TRP A 78 -20.66 -4.39 -1.91
N ARG A 79 -21.89 -3.86 -1.77
CA ARG A 79 -22.98 -4.54 -1.04
C ARG A 79 -24.04 -4.99 -2.04
N LEU A 80 -23.80 -6.13 -2.69
CA LEU A 80 -24.82 -7.02 -3.24
C LEU A 80 -24.30 -8.45 -3.09
#